data_AF-A0A533ZWR9-F1
#
_entry.id   AF-A0A533ZWR9-F1
#
_cell.length_a   1.000
_cell.length_b   1.000
_cell.length_c   1.000
_cell.angle_alpha   90.00
_cell.angle_beta   90.00
_cell.angle_gamma   90.00
#
_symmetry.space_group_name_H-M   'P 1'
#
loop_
_entity.id
_entity.type
_entity.pdbx_description
1 polymer ?
#
loop_
_entity_poly.entity_id
_entity_poly.type
_entity_poly.pdbx_seq_one_letter_code
_entity_poly.pdbx_strand_id
1 'polypeptide(L)'
;MKKMKGIGLLLITNFLIMITLGVAYVVLANFVLPAFGIDIRGSVDATILLYAGVLGFGGAFISLAFSKQFARAMLDCYQLTEPRTRAEEVVFQTVRELAQRLHVQMPEVWVYDAPDPNAFATGPTKNNAMVAV
;
A
#
# COMPACT_ATOMS: atom_id res chain seq x y z
N MET A 1 6.31 -10.37 -19.53
CA MET A 1 5.81 -9.04 -19.96
C MET A 1 4.97 -8.29 -18.90
N LYS A 2 3.99 -8.90 -18.20
CA LYS A 2 3.20 -8.19 -17.15
C LYS A 2 4.06 -7.65 -15.97
N LYS A 3 5.05 -8.42 -15.50
CA LYS A 3 5.98 -7.97 -14.43
C LYS A 3 6.77 -6.71 -14.80
N MET A 4 7.17 -6.58 -16.06
CA MET A 4 7.88 -5.39 -16.55
C MET A 4 6.99 -4.14 -16.53
N LYS A 5 5.68 -4.29 -16.80
CA LYS A 5 4.73 -3.18 -16.71
C LYS A 5 4.59 -2.64 -15.29
N GLY A 6 4.52 -3.55 -14.29
CA GLY A 6 4.43 -3.16 -12.87
C GLY A 6 5.68 -2.45 -12.36
N ILE A 7 6.86 -3.01 -12.66
CA ILE A 7 8.14 -2.39 -12.27
C ILE A 7 8.32 -1.05 -12.99
N GLY A 8 8.03 -0.98 -14.29
CA GLY A 8 8.11 0.26 -15.06
C GLY A 8 7.19 1.35 -14.49
N LEU A 9 5.94 1.01 -14.16
CA LEU A 9 5.01 1.96 -13.56
C LEU A 9 5.50 2.45 -12.20
N LEU A 10 6.03 1.57 -11.35
CA LEU A 10 6.59 1.95 -10.05
C LEU A 10 7.76 2.93 -10.20
N LEU A 11 8.68 2.68 -11.13
CA LEU A 11 9.80 3.57 -11.40
C LEU A 11 9.35 4.93 -11.95
N ILE A 12 8.44 4.93 -12.92
CA ILE A 12 7.90 6.17 -13.51
C ILE A 12 7.17 7.00 -12.46
N THR A 13 6.30 6.38 -11.65
CA THR A 13 5.56 7.09 -10.60
C THR A 13 6.50 7.72 -9.58
N ASN A 14 7.51 6.99 -9.11
CA ASN A 14 8.49 7.56 -8.17
C ASN A 14 9.30 8.70 -8.81
N PHE A 15 9.67 8.57 -10.08
CA PHE A 15 10.35 9.63 -10.80
C PHE A 15 9.47 10.89 -10.95
N LEU A 16 8.18 10.73 -11.26
CA LEU A 16 7.22 11.84 -11.31
C LEU A 16 7.03 12.49 -9.93
N ILE A 17 7.04 11.72 -8.85
CA ILE A 17 7.02 12.25 -7.48
C ILE A 17 8.27 13.10 -7.22
N MET A 18 9.46 12.64 -7.62
CA MET A 18 10.69 13.42 -7.47
C MET A 18 10.63 14.76 -8.22
N ILE A 19 10.12 14.76 -9.45
CA ILE A 19 9.89 16.01 -10.21
C ILE A 19 8.91 16.91 -9.46
N THR A 20 7.80 16.35 -8.98
CA THR A 20 6.77 17.10 -8.27
C THR A 20 7.33 17.76 -7.01
N LEU A 21 8.14 17.04 -6.23
CA LEU A 21 8.83 17.59 -5.06
C LEU A 21 9.78 18.73 -5.44
N GLY A 22 10.54 18.57 -6.53
CA GLY A 22 11.42 19.62 -7.04
C GLY A 22 10.65 20.88 -7.43
N VAL A 23 9.58 20.74 -8.20
CA VAL A 23 8.72 21.87 -8.60
C VAL A 23 8.08 22.52 -7.38
N ALA A 24 7.52 21.72 -6.45
CA ALA A 24 6.91 22.23 -5.23
C ALA A 24 7.92 23.04 -4.40
N TYR A 25 9.16 22.55 -4.25
CA TYR A 25 10.22 23.29 -3.56
C TYR A 25 10.55 24.61 -4.26
N VAL A 26 10.71 24.62 -5.59
CA VAL A 26 10.99 25.86 -6.34
C VAL A 26 9.88 26.88 -6.15
N VAL A 27 8.61 26.46 -6.23
CA VAL A 27 7.46 27.34 -6.01
C VAL A 27 7.46 27.88 -4.58
N LEU A 28 7.63 26.99 -3.60
CA LEU A 28 7.60 27.34 -2.19
C LEU A 28 8.74 28.30 -1.80
N ALA A 29 9.96 28.01 -2.22
CA ALA A 29 11.17 28.77 -1.88
C ALA A 29 11.27 30.13 -2.59
N ASN A 30 10.70 30.26 -3.79
CA ASN A 30 10.82 31.50 -4.55
C ASN A 30 9.61 32.43 -4.43
N PHE A 31 8.40 31.89 -4.26
CA PHE A 31 7.17 32.68 -4.35
C PHE A 31 6.36 32.72 -3.05
N VAL A 32 6.26 31.59 -2.34
CA VAL A 32 5.36 31.49 -1.19
C VAL A 32 6.05 31.94 0.10
N LEU A 33 7.14 31.27 0.50
CA LEU A 33 7.80 31.52 1.79
C LEU A 33 8.46 32.89 1.91
N PRO A 34 9.07 33.47 0.86
CA PRO A 34 9.59 34.83 0.94
C PRO A 34 8.53 35.87 1.28
N ALA A 35 7.26 35.65 0.90
CA ALA A 35 6.15 36.53 1.26
C ALA A 35 5.87 36.53 2.78
N PHE A 36 6.29 35.49 3.49
CA PHE A 36 6.22 35.37 4.95
C PHE A 36 7.56 35.69 5.64
N GLY A 37 8.56 36.19 4.90
CA GLY A 37 9.90 36.49 5.43
C GLY A 37 10.76 35.26 5.73
N ILE A 38 10.40 34.09 5.18
CA ILE A 38 11.13 32.84 5.36
C ILE A 38 11.97 32.58 4.10
N ASP A 39 13.29 32.44 4.25
CA ASP A 39 14.19 32.05 3.17
C ASP A 39 14.74 30.64 3.41
N ILE A 40 14.38 29.73 2.51
CA ILE A 40 14.88 28.35 2.49
C ILE A 40 15.73 28.07 1.25
N ARG A 41 16.10 29.09 0.48
CA ARG A 41 16.92 28.92 -0.72
C ARG A 41 18.29 28.39 -0.32
N GLY A 42 18.69 27.26 -0.90
CA GLY A 42 19.92 26.56 -0.55
C GLY A 42 19.79 25.60 0.65
N SER A 43 18.63 25.48 1.27
CA SER A 43 18.41 24.51 2.36
C SER A 43 18.19 23.08 1.86
N VAL A 44 17.85 22.91 0.57
CA VAL A 44 17.71 21.60 -0.09
C VAL A 44 18.87 21.41 -1.05
N ASP A 45 19.66 20.37 -0.80
CA ASP A 45 20.75 19.92 -1.67
C ASP A 45 20.45 18.52 -2.23
N ALA A 46 21.27 18.06 -3.18
CA ALA A 46 21.15 16.76 -3.84
C ALA A 46 21.07 15.58 -2.86
N THR A 47 21.73 15.67 -1.70
CA THR A 47 21.68 14.64 -0.65
C THR A 47 20.29 14.49 -0.04
N ILE A 48 19.54 15.58 0.13
CA ILE A 48 18.16 15.52 0.67
C ILE A 48 17.23 14.89 -0.36
N LEU A 49 17.43 15.17 -1.65
CA LEU A 49 16.69 14.50 -2.73
C LEU A 49 17.03 13.01 -2.81
N LEU A 50 18.29 12.62 -2.57
CA LEU A 50 18.68 11.22 -2.47
C LEU A 50 17.97 10.53 -1.30
N TYR A 51 17.94 11.16 -0.11
CA TYR A 51 17.20 10.63 1.03
C TYR A 51 15.71 10.53 0.74
N ALA A 52 15.11 11.53 0.11
CA ALA A 52 13.71 11.50 -0.31
C ALA A 52 13.44 10.34 -1.29
N GLY A 53 14.35 10.08 -2.23
CA GLY A 53 14.29 8.93 -3.12
C GLY A 53 14.36 7.61 -2.36
N VAL A 54 15.37 7.42 -1.50
CA VAL A 54 15.53 6.17 -0.73
C VAL A 54 14.34 5.93 0.20
N LEU A 55 13.84 6.97 0.87
CA LEU A 55 12.67 6.87 1.74
C LEU A 55 11.38 6.66 0.96
N GLY A 56 11.23 7.27 -0.22
CA GLY A 56 10.08 7.06 -1.10
C GLY A 56 10.02 5.63 -1.63
N PHE A 57 11.12 5.14 -2.22
CA PHE A 57 11.22 3.77 -2.71
C PHE A 57 11.16 2.75 -1.57
N GLY A 58 11.95 2.94 -0.52
CA GLY A 58 12.04 2.05 0.64
C GLY A 58 10.75 2.00 1.45
N GLY A 59 10.13 3.17 1.67
CA GLY A 59 8.87 3.29 2.39
C GLY A 59 7.73 2.51 1.74
N ALA A 60 7.69 2.43 0.41
CA ALA A 60 6.69 1.60 -0.29
C ALA A 60 6.84 0.10 0.05
N PHE A 61 8.07 -0.42 0.13
CA PHE A 61 8.32 -1.81 0.52
C PHE A 61 7.99 -2.07 1.99
N ILE A 62 8.31 -1.13 2.87
CA ILE A 62 7.94 -1.19 4.29
C ILE A 62 6.41 -1.18 4.41
N SER A 63 5.72 -0.25 3.76
CA SER A 63 4.27 -0.19 3.73
C SER A 63 3.64 -1.48 3.23
N LEU A 64 4.21 -2.10 2.19
CA LEU A 64 3.76 -3.39 1.67
C LEU A 64 3.99 -4.52 2.68
N ALA A 65 5.13 -4.52 3.38
CA ALA A 65 5.44 -5.50 4.44
C ALA A 65 4.42 -5.46 5.58
N PHE A 66 4.01 -4.27 6.01
CA PHE A 66 3.05 -4.06 7.09
C PHE A 66 1.57 -4.05 6.63
N SER A 67 1.30 -4.14 5.32
CA SER A 67 -0.05 -3.99 4.74
C SER A 67 -1.13 -4.83 5.42
N LYS A 68 -0.82 -6.10 5.72
CA LYS A 68 -1.73 -7.03 6.41
C LYS A 68 -1.94 -6.68 7.89
N GLN A 69 -0.91 -6.19 8.58
CA GLN A 69 -1.03 -5.78 9.98
C GLN A 69 -1.89 -4.52 10.09
N PHE A 70 -1.66 -3.53 9.21
CA PHE A 70 -2.46 -2.32 9.16
C PHE A 70 -3.93 -2.61 8.83
N ALA A 71 -4.21 -3.46 7.84
CA ALA A 71 -5.59 -3.81 7.48
C ALA A 71 -6.37 -4.42 8.65
N ARG A 72 -5.75 -5.31 9.43
CA ARG A 72 -6.38 -5.91 10.61
C ARG A 72 -6.51 -4.95 11.77
N ALA A 73 -5.57 -4.03 11.94
CA ALA A 73 -5.61 -3.05 13.03
C ALA A 73 -6.64 -1.94 12.79
N MET A 74 -6.96 -1.65 11.53
CA MET A 74 -7.91 -0.60 11.14
C MET A 74 -9.36 -1.08 11.12
N LEU A 75 -9.60 -2.39 11.07
CA LEU A 75 -10.93 -2.98 11.01
C LEU A 75 -11.24 -3.71 12.31
N ASP A 76 -12.46 -3.54 12.79
CA ASP A 76 -13.00 -4.43 13.80
C ASP A 76 -13.37 -5.76 13.12
N CYS A 77 -12.42 -6.70 13.16
CA CYS A 77 -12.48 -7.92 12.38
C CYS A 77 -12.02 -9.12 13.20
N TYR A 78 -12.58 -10.29 12.87
CA TYR A 78 -12.16 -11.56 13.46
C TYR A 78 -11.68 -12.52 12.38
N GLN A 79 -10.71 -13.35 12.73
CA GLN A 79 -10.18 -14.34 11.80
C GLN A 79 -11.15 -15.52 11.71
N LEU A 80 -11.54 -15.86 10.48
CA LEU A 80 -12.35 -17.03 10.20
C LEU A 80 -11.44 -18.26 10.05
N THR A 81 -11.26 -19.02 11.12
CA THR A 81 -10.53 -20.30 11.10
C THR A 81 -11.47 -21.50 10.96
N GLU A 82 -12.63 -21.43 11.62
CA GLU A 82 -13.66 -22.46 11.62
C GLU A 82 -15.02 -21.82 11.33
N PRO A 83 -15.58 -22.00 10.12
CA PRO A 83 -16.87 -21.41 9.76
C PRO A 83 -18.00 -22.04 10.57
N ARG A 84 -18.84 -21.19 11.17
CA ARG A 84 -19.98 -21.56 12.03
C ARG A 84 -21.31 -21.35 11.33
N THR A 85 -21.36 -20.46 10.35
CA THR A 85 -22.56 -20.17 9.57
C THR A 85 -22.42 -20.62 8.13
N ARG A 86 -23.56 -20.78 7.44
CA ARG A 86 -23.56 -21.13 6.02
C ARG A 86 -22.87 -20.06 5.14
N ALA A 87 -23.02 -18.79 5.50
CA ALA A 87 -22.38 -17.68 4.77
C ALA A 87 -20.85 -17.74 4.91
N GLU A 88 -20.35 -17.92 6.14
CA GLU A 88 -18.92 -18.09 6.41
C GLU A 88 -18.35 -19.31 5.67
N GLU A 89 -19.08 -20.42 5.64
CA GLU A 89 -18.65 -21.62 4.93
C GLU A 89 -18.51 -21.38 3.43
N VAL A 90 -19.47 -20.66 2.82
CA VAL A 90 -19.40 -20.29 1.40
C VAL A 90 -18.17 -19.43 1.12
N VAL A 91 -17.93 -18.40 1.92
CA VAL A 91 -16.77 -17.51 1.76
C VAL A 91 -15.47 -18.29 1.92
N PHE A 92 -15.34 -19.05 3.01
CA PHE A 92 -14.13 -19.81 3.31
C PHE A 92 -13.79 -20.82 2.21
N GLN A 93 -14.77 -21.60 1.76
CA GLN A 93 -14.57 -22.59 0.70
C GLN A 93 -14.26 -21.92 -0.64
N THR A 94 -14.91 -20.80 -0.96
CA THR A 94 -14.61 -20.06 -2.19
C THR A 94 -13.17 -19.58 -2.21
N VAL A 95 -12.68 -18.98 -1.12
CA VAL A 95 -11.28 -18.55 -1.02
C VAL A 95 -10.33 -19.74 -1.10
N ARG A 96 -10.67 -20.88 -0.46
CA ARG A 96 -9.89 -22.12 -0.52
C ARG A 96 -9.78 -22.67 -1.94
N GLU A 97 -10.90 -22.78 -2.65
CA GLU A 97 -10.92 -23.24 -4.03
C GLU A 97 -10.11 -22.31 -4.94
N LEU A 98 -10.26 -20.99 -4.80
CA LEU A 98 -9.49 -20.02 -5.57
C LEU A 98 -7.98 -20.13 -5.30
N ALA A 99 -7.59 -20.26 -4.03
CA ALA A 99 -6.19 -20.43 -3.65
C ALA A 99 -5.58 -21.70 -4.25
N GLN A 100 -6.32 -22.82 -4.22
CA GLN A 100 -5.91 -24.08 -4.84
C GLN A 100 -5.78 -23.98 -6.36
N ARG A 101 -6.78 -23.41 -7.04
CA ARG A 101 -6.78 -23.21 -8.50
C ARG A 101 -5.61 -22.32 -8.96
N LEU A 102 -5.24 -21.33 -8.14
CA LEU A 102 -4.14 -20.41 -8.43
C LEU A 102 -2.77 -20.91 -7.92
N HIS A 103 -2.71 -22.07 -7.27
CA HIS A 103 -1.51 -22.62 -6.64
C HIS A 103 -0.81 -21.62 -5.72
N VAL A 104 -1.60 -20.96 -4.85
CA VAL A 104 -1.10 -20.07 -3.81
C VAL A 104 -1.45 -20.61 -2.43
N GLN A 105 -0.69 -20.20 -1.42
CA GLN A 105 -1.03 -20.51 -0.04
C GLN A 105 -2.39 -19.92 0.32
N MET A 106 -3.19 -20.66 1.09
CA MET A 106 -4.48 -20.18 1.58
C MET A 106 -4.30 -18.84 2.31
N PRO A 107 -4.91 -17.74 1.82
CA PRO A 107 -4.89 -16.47 2.52
C PRO A 107 -5.64 -16.59 3.85
N GLU A 108 -5.27 -15.75 4.81
CA GLU A 108 -6.07 -15.58 6.02
C GLU A 108 -7.44 -14.99 5.63
N VAL A 109 -8.54 -15.58 6.09
CA VAL A 109 -9.89 -15.04 5.86
C VAL A 109 -10.33 -14.30 7.12
N TRP A 110 -10.77 -13.06 6.95
CA TRP A 110 -11.23 -12.18 8.02
C TRP A 110 -12.64 -11.71 7.70
N VAL A 111 -13.46 -11.60 8.73
CA VAL A 111 -14.82 -11.04 8.63
C VAL A 111 -14.86 -9.77 9.44
N TYR A 112 -15.44 -8.71 8.88
CA TYR A 112 -15.59 -7.41 9.55
C TYR A 112 -17.02 -6.89 9.36
N ASP A 113 -17.49 -6.08 10.30
CA ASP A 113 -18.80 -5.45 10.20
C ASP A 113 -18.71 -4.14 9.41
N ALA A 114 -19.57 -4.00 8.41
CA ALA A 114 -19.64 -2.80 7.58
C ALA A 114 -21.10 -2.56 7.11
N PRO A 115 -21.54 -1.29 7.05
CA PRO A 115 -22.89 -0.97 6.58
C PRO A 115 -23.10 -1.29 5.09
N ASP A 116 -22.01 -1.31 4.32
CA ASP A 116 -22.02 -1.59 2.90
C ASP A 116 -21.32 -2.93 2.59
N PRO A 117 -21.82 -3.70 1.61
CA PRO A 117 -21.17 -4.95 1.20
C PRO A 117 -19.84 -4.65 0.49
N ASN A 118 -18.72 -4.97 1.13
CA ASN A 118 -17.38 -4.72 0.59
C ASN A 118 -16.40 -5.85 0.92
N ALA A 119 -15.50 -6.15 0.00
CA ALA A 119 -14.43 -7.12 0.21
C ALA A 119 -13.12 -6.62 -0.39
N PHE A 120 -12.01 -6.88 0.28
CA PHE A 120 -10.69 -6.54 -0.24
C PHE A 120 -9.64 -7.58 0.16
N ALA A 121 -8.52 -7.56 -0.55
CA ALA A 121 -7.39 -8.47 -0.31
C ALA A 121 -6.08 -7.69 -0.25
N THR A 122 -5.21 -8.04 0.68
CA THR A 122 -3.92 -7.38 0.86
C THR A 122 -2.86 -8.32 1.43
N GLY A 123 -1.59 -8.01 1.19
CA GLY A 123 -0.49 -8.75 1.78
C GLY A 123 0.83 -8.52 1.06
N PRO A 124 1.96 -8.73 1.74
CA PRO A 124 3.29 -8.55 1.16
C PRO A 124 3.58 -9.45 -0.03
N THR A 125 3.00 -10.66 -0.07
CA THR A 125 3.17 -11.58 -1.21
C THR A 125 1.91 -12.39 -1.43
N LYS A 126 1.80 -13.02 -2.61
CA LYS A 126 0.69 -13.94 -2.93
C LYS A 126 0.51 -15.11 -1.96
N ASN A 127 1.58 -15.50 -1.25
CA ASN A 127 1.57 -16.59 -0.27
C ASN A 127 1.54 -16.07 1.17
N ASN A 128 1.48 -14.75 1.36
CA ASN A 128 1.39 -14.10 2.65
C ASN A 128 0.37 -12.97 2.53
N ALA A 129 -0.89 -13.36 2.41
CA ALA A 129 -2.00 -12.46 2.15
C ALA A 129 -3.18 -12.72 3.09
N MET A 130 -4.08 -11.75 3.16
CA MET A 130 -5.39 -11.85 3.79
C MET A 130 -6.48 -11.41 2.82
N VAL A 131 -7.67 -11.93 3.02
CA VAL A 131 -8.93 -11.47 2.42
C VAL A 131 -9.85 -11.07 3.56
N ALA A 132 -10.40 -9.88 3.50
CA ALA A 132 -11.39 -9.38 4.46
C ALA A 132 -12.72 -9.17 3.73
N VAL A 133 -13.81 -9.68 4.31
CA VAL A 133 -15.17 -9.65 3.76
C VAL A 133 -16.16 -9.18 4.81
#